data_AF-A0A2A5H1G6-F1
#
_entry.id   AF-A0A2A5H1G6-F1
#
_cell.length_a   1.000
_cell.length_b   1.000
_cell.length_c   1.000
_cell.angle_alpha   90.00
_cell.angle_beta   90.00
_cell.angle_gamma   90.00
#
_symmetry.space_group_name_H-M   'P 1'
#
loop_
_entity.id
_entity.type
_entity.pdbx_description
1 polymer ?
#
loop_
_entity_poly.entity_id
_entity_poly.type
_entity_poly.pdbx_seq_one_letter_code
_entity_poly.pdbx_strand_id
1 'polypeptide(L)'
;MKKISINIQSEYEFEYGNEVIKHKMIIAERRYSEPKLYIPKENTRGMRVPTAKKGYRWYVYFRYKDPDTGLFSKQPLKFYRNINRFKTVNERIVYGNAMVAAYKELLVGGWNPLDDTANEQIEKTYNTIKEAFVSALENKKNTLKEGTYNSYWNYLNMFLDWCKENELDKKSISELKWKGRT
;
A
#
# COMPACT_ATOMS: atom_id res chain seq x y z
N MET A 1 23.45 -32.38 -42.42
CA MET A 1 22.75 -31.10 -42.17
C MET A 1 21.37 -31.24 -41.50
N LYS A 2 20.62 -32.34 -41.64
CA LYS A 2 19.25 -32.47 -41.04
C LYS A 2 19.16 -32.55 -39.50
N LYS A 3 20.20 -33.03 -38.78
CA LYS A 3 20.15 -33.20 -37.31
C LYS A 3 20.19 -31.89 -36.52
N ILE A 4 20.86 -30.86 -37.05
CA ILE A 4 21.02 -29.56 -36.38
C ILE A 4 19.70 -28.79 -36.40
N SER A 5 18.98 -28.80 -37.53
CA SER A 5 17.70 -28.10 -37.69
C SER A 5 16.57 -28.67 -36.81
N ILE A 6 16.58 -29.98 -36.56
CA ILE A 6 15.57 -30.63 -35.70
C ILE A 6 15.78 -30.22 -34.23
N ASN A 7 17.03 -30.14 -33.77
CA ASN A 7 17.34 -29.75 -32.40
C ASN A 7 16.97 -28.28 -32.12
N ILE A 8 17.24 -27.39 -33.09
CA ILE A 8 16.87 -25.97 -33.00
C ILE A 8 15.35 -25.77 -32.96
N GLN A 9 14.59 -26.55 -33.75
CA GLN A 9 13.12 -26.48 -33.74
C GLN A 9 12.54 -26.96 -32.40
N SER A 10 13.08 -28.06 -31.82
CA SER A 10 12.64 -28.56 -30.52
C SER A 10 13.02 -27.66 -29.35
N GLU A 11 14.20 -27.02 -29.42
CA GLU A 11 14.62 -26.02 -28.43
C GLU A 11 13.73 -24.76 -28.49
N TYR A 12 13.39 -24.29 -29.70
CA TYR A 12 12.48 -23.15 -29.89
C TYR A 12 11.07 -23.42 -29.35
N GLU A 13 10.50 -24.59 -29.63
CA GLU A 13 9.16 -24.97 -29.13
C GLU A 13 9.13 -25.12 -27.60
N PHE A 14 10.22 -25.61 -27.00
CA PHE A 14 10.38 -25.70 -25.54
C PHE A 14 10.54 -24.34 -24.87
N GLU A 15 11.37 -23.46 -25.44
CA GLU A 15 11.58 -22.10 -24.94
C GLU A 15 10.30 -21.27 -25.03
N TYR A 16 9.59 -21.34 -26.17
CA TYR A 16 8.30 -20.67 -26.37
C TYR A 16 7.22 -21.23 -25.42
N GLY A 17 7.18 -22.55 -25.23
CA GLY A 17 6.29 -23.21 -24.27
C GLY A 17 6.52 -22.72 -22.84
N ASN A 18 7.78 -22.62 -22.41
CA ASN A 18 8.15 -22.10 -21.10
C ASN A 18 7.83 -20.61 -20.94
N GLU A 19 8.03 -19.80 -21.98
CA GLU A 19 7.69 -18.38 -21.95
C GLU A 19 6.17 -18.17 -21.81
N VAL A 20 5.36 -18.96 -22.51
CA VAL A 20 3.89 -18.94 -22.41
C VAL A 20 3.42 -19.43 -21.03
N ILE A 21 4.01 -20.50 -20.49
CA ILE A 21 3.70 -21.00 -19.14
C ILE A 21 4.08 -19.96 -18.09
N LYS A 22 5.26 -19.34 -18.20
CA LYS A 22 5.72 -18.27 -17.31
C LYS A 22 4.78 -17.06 -17.38
N HIS A 23 4.37 -16.63 -18.57
CA HIS A 23 3.38 -15.56 -18.73
C HIS A 23 2.02 -15.93 -18.13
N LYS A 24 1.54 -17.17 -18.33
CA LYS A 24 0.30 -17.66 -17.69
C LYS A 24 0.40 -17.70 -16.17
N MET A 25 1.52 -18.16 -15.60
CA MET A 25 1.79 -18.15 -14.15
C MET A 25 1.78 -16.71 -13.61
N ILE A 26 2.48 -15.78 -14.27
CA ILE A 26 2.53 -14.36 -13.90
C ILE A 26 1.12 -13.70 -13.92
N ILE A 27 0.27 -14.09 -14.88
CA ILE A 27 -1.13 -13.59 -14.99
C ILE A 27 -2.05 -14.26 -13.96
N ALA A 28 -1.84 -15.55 -13.66
CA ALA A 28 -2.61 -16.29 -12.66
C ALA A 28 -2.36 -15.79 -11.23
N GLU A 29 -1.11 -15.44 -10.90
CA GLU A 29 -0.71 -15.02 -9.55
C GLU A 29 -1.05 -13.56 -9.20
N ARG A 30 -1.26 -12.67 -10.18
CA ARG A 30 -1.60 -11.27 -9.89
C ARG A 30 -2.98 -11.17 -9.24
N ARG A 31 -2.98 -11.08 -7.91
CA ARG A 31 -4.18 -10.90 -7.06
C ARG A 31 -4.86 -9.55 -7.26
N TYR A 32 -4.17 -8.57 -7.85
CA TYR A 32 -4.68 -7.22 -8.04
C TYR A 32 -4.24 -6.63 -9.38
N SER A 33 -5.01 -5.67 -9.90
CA SER A 33 -4.56 -4.80 -10.99
C SER A 33 -3.68 -3.69 -10.44
N GLU A 34 -2.81 -3.11 -11.25
CA GLU A 34 -1.98 -1.98 -10.81
C GLU A 34 -2.84 -0.79 -10.36
N PRO A 35 -2.59 -0.21 -9.16
CA PRO A 35 -3.26 1.00 -8.70
C PRO A 35 -3.05 2.18 -9.64
N LYS A 36 -4.13 2.91 -9.93
CA LYS A 36 -4.11 4.06 -10.83
C LYS A 36 -4.84 5.25 -10.24
N LEU A 37 -4.33 6.44 -10.51
CA LEU A 37 -4.99 7.69 -10.14
C LEU A 37 -6.08 8.03 -11.17
N TYR A 38 -7.31 8.17 -10.70
CA TYR A 38 -8.39 8.74 -11.50
C TYR A 38 -8.36 10.27 -11.38
N ILE A 39 -8.15 10.91 -12.53
CA ILE A 39 -8.14 12.36 -12.68
C ILE A 39 -9.40 12.78 -13.44
N PRO A 40 -10.41 13.36 -12.77
CA PRO A 40 -11.57 13.91 -13.46
C PRO A 40 -11.16 15.08 -14.36
N LYS A 41 -11.78 15.14 -15.53
CA LYS A 41 -11.54 16.18 -16.53
C LYS A 41 -12.84 16.90 -16.89
N GLU A 42 -12.75 18.21 -17.09
CA GLU A 42 -13.84 19.03 -17.61
C GLU A 42 -13.47 19.62 -18.98
N ASN A 43 -14.48 19.98 -19.78
CA ASN A 43 -14.27 20.64 -21.06
C ASN A 43 -14.04 22.14 -20.82
N THR A 44 -12.85 22.61 -21.19
CA THR A 44 -12.51 24.04 -21.22
C THR A 44 -12.06 24.40 -22.62
N ARG A 45 -12.83 25.26 -23.31
CA ARG A 45 -12.53 25.71 -24.69
C ARG A 45 -12.26 24.53 -25.65
N GLY A 46 -13.08 23.49 -25.59
CA GLY A 46 -12.94 22.28 -26.41
C GLY A 46 -11.88 21.28 -25.95
N MET A 47 -11.06 21.60 -24.94
CA MET A 47 -10.04 20.70 -24.41
C MET A 47 -10.47 20.06 -23.09
N ARG A 48 -10.16 18.76 -22.91
CA ARG A 48 -10.38 18.04 -21.65
C ARG A 48 -9.23 18.26 -20.68
N VAL A 49 -9.44 19.14 -19.70
CA VAL A 49 -8.42 19.52 -18.72
C VAL A 49 -8.73 18.92 -17.34
N PRO A 50 -7.72 18.50 -16.55
CA PRO A 50 -7.91 18.10 -15.17
C PRO A 50 -8.59 19.20 -14.35
N THR A 51 -9.47 18.82 -13.42
CA THR A 51 -10.20 19.78 -12.59
C THR A 51 -10.20 19.42 -11.12
N ALA A 52 -10.05 20.43 -10.26
CA ALA A 52 -10.16 20.30 -8.80
C ALA A 52 -11.50 20.82 -8.26
N LYS A 53 -12.44 21.18 -9.14
CA LYS A 53 -13.75 21.75 -8.77
C LYS A 53 -14.58 20.80 -7.91
N LYS A 54 -15.44 21.38 -7.07
CA LYS A 54 -16.41 20.64 -6.25
C LYS A 54 -17.30 19.78 -7.16
N GLY A 55 -17.54 18.53 -6.78
CA GLY A 55 -18.28 17.54 -7.57
C GLY A 55 -17.38 16.59 -8.37
N TYR A 56 -16.16 17.01 -8.74
CA TYR A 56 -15.19 16.17 -9.44
C TYR A 56 -14.25 15.47 -8.46
N ARG A 57 -14.63 14.26 -8.05
CA ARG A 57 -13.88 13.49 -7.05
C ARG A 57 -12.75 12.69 -7.68
N TRP A 58 -11.53 12.94 -7.20
CA TRP A 58 -10.34 12.16 -7.48
C TRP A 58 -10.28 10.96 -6.55
N TYR A 59 -9.72 9.86 -7.03
CA TYR A 59 -9.54 8.63 -6.26
C TYR A 59 -8.46 7.75 -6.88
N VAL A 60 -7.82 6.91 -6.07
CA VAL A 60 -7.03 5.78 -6.58
C VAL A 60 -7.96 4.60 -6.78
N TYR A 61 -7.76 3.83 -7.84
CA TYR A 61 -8.55 2.64 -8.12
C TYR A 61 -7.71 1.47 -8.61
N PHE A 62 -8.18 0.28 -8.29
CA PHE A 62 -7.69 -1.00 -8.80
C PHE A 62 -8.75 -2.08 -8.59
N ARG A 63 -8.54 -3.24 -9.20
CA ARG A 63 -9.32 -4.45 -8.97
C ARG A 63 -8.51 -5.39 -8.09
N TYR A 64 -9.22 -6.17 -7.28
CA TYR A 64 -8.66 -7.26 -6.49
C TYR A 64 -9.44 -8.53 -6.82
N LYS A 65 -8.74 -9.67 -6.89
CA LYS A 65 -9.37 -10.98 -7.10
C LYS A 65 -10.02 -11.39 -5.80
N ASP A 66 -11.30 -11.72 -5.86
CA ASP A 66 -12.00 -12.33 -4.76
C ASP A 66 -11.26 -13.62 -4.34
N PRO A 67 -10.87 -13.79 -3.06
CA PRO A 67 -10.15 -14.97 -2.61
C PRO A 67 -10.92 -16.28 -2.81
N ASP A 68 -12.26 -16.22 -2.71
CA ASP A 68 -13.13 -17.39 -2.79
C ASP A 68 -13.38 -17.78 -4.26
N THR A 69 -13.60 -16.79 -5.13
CA THR A 69 -13.94 -17.06 -6.54
C THR A 69 -12.76 -16.98 -7.50
N GLY A 70 -11.63 -16.40 -7.09
CA GLY A 70 -10.43 -16.17 -7.92
C GLY A 70 -10.63 -15.16 -9.07
N LEU A 71 -11.76 -14.46 -9.11
CA LEU A 71 -12.13 -13.54 -10.18
C LEU A 71 -12.04 -12.09 -9.73
N PHE A 72 -11.73 -11.20 -10.65
CA PHE A 72 -11.82 -9.77 -10.38
C PHE A 72 -13.26 -9.32 -10.23
N SER A 73 -13.49 -8.38 -9.30
CA SER A 73 -14.74 -7.64 -9.23
C SER A 73 -15.10 -6.98 -10.56
N LYS A 74 -16.40 -6.88 -10.87
CA LYS A 74 -16.91 -6.21 -12.08
C LYS A 74 -16.49 -4.73 -12.13
N GLN A 75 -16.51 -4.07 -10.99
CA GLN A 75 -16.15 -2.66 -10.82
C GLN A 75 -14.89 -2.53 -9.97
N PRO A 76 -13.96 -1.61 -10.31
CA PRO A 76 -12.78 -1.38 -9.49
C PRO A 76 -13.16 -0.76 -8.14
N LEU A 77 -12.38 -1.10 -7.13
CA LEU A 77 -12.44 -0.47 -5.81
C LEU A 77 -11.92 0.97 -5.95
N LYS A 78 -12.56 1.91 -5.24
CA LYS A 78 -12.25 3.34 -5.32
C LYS A 78 -11.89 3.86 -3.95
N PHE A 79 -10.67 4.40 -3.84
CA PHE A 79 -10.13 4.95 -2.61
C PHE A 79 -9.98 6.46 -2.75
N TYR A 80 -10.83 7.20 -2.05
CA TYR A 80 -10.86 8.67 -2.10
C TYR A 80 -9.88 9.29 -1.09
N ARG A 81 -9.88 8.81 0.16
CA ARG A 81 -9.09 9.38 1.27
C ARG A 81 -9.14 10.93 1.27
N ASN A 82 -8.03 11.60 1.59
CA ASN A 82 -7.97 13.05 1.72
C ASN A 82 -7.58 13.80 0.46
N ILE A 83 -7.42 13.13 -0.69
CA ILE A 83 -6.98 13.77 -1.94
C ILE A 83 -7.87 14.96 -2.34
N ASN A 84 -9.18 14.87 -2.08
CA ASN A 84 -10.14 15.90 -2.48
C ASN A 84 -10.15 17.13 -1.55
N ARG A 85 -9.38 17.12 -0.45
CA ARG A 85 -9.19 18.29 0.43
C ARG A 85 -8.24 19.32 -0.18
N PHE A 86 -7.31 18.89 -1.03
CA PHE A 86 -6.39 19.78 -1.73
C PHE A 86 -7.13 20.61 -2.78
N LYS A 87 -6.76 21.88 -2.91
CA LYS A 87 -7.52 22.87 -3.70
C LYS A 87 -7.07 22.92 -5.14
N THR A 88 -5.80 22.64 -5.41
CA THR A 88 -5.22 22.72 -6.74
C THR A 88 -5.10 21.35 -7.41
N VAL A 89 -5.10 21.34 -8.74
CA VAL A 89 -4.85 20.12 -9.53
C VAL A 89 -3.48 19.55 -9.22
N ASN A 90 -2.44 20.40 -9.12
CA ASN A 90 -1.07 19.95 -8.89
C ASN A 90 -0.91 19.25 -7.53
N GLU A 91 -1.45 19.83 -6.45
CA GLU A 91 -1.43 19.19 -5.13
C GLU A 91 -2.14 17.82 -5.15
N ARG A 92 -3.27 17.71 -5.85
CA ARG A 92 -3.98 16.44 -5.99
C ARG A 92 -3.20 15.41 -6.80
N ILE A 93 -2.45 15.81 -7.82
CA ILE A 93 -1.56 14.92 -8.58
C ILE A 93 -0.45 14.41 -7.68
N VAL A 94 0.24 15.30 -6.96
CA VAL A 94 1.34 14.93 -6.06
C VAL A 94 0.85 13.96 -4.98
N TYR A 95 -0.23 14.31 -4.28
CA TYR A 95 -0.81 13.45 -3.26
C TYR A 95 -1.36 12.13 -3.83
N GLY A 96 -2.04 12.19 -4.97
CA GLY A 96 -2.61 11.02 -5.63
C GLY A 96 -1.56 10.03 -6.10
N ASN A 97 -0.42 10.51 -6.62
CA ASN A 97 0.70 9.65 -7.01
C ASN A 97 1.37 9.01 -5.79
N ALA A 98 1.55 9.76 -4.70
CA ALA A 98 2.02 9.18 -3.44
C ALA A 98 1.07 8.07 -2.92
N MET A 99 -0.23 8.29 -3.04
CA MET A 99 -1.26 7.30 -2.69
C MET A 99 -1.21 6.07 -3.60
N VAL A 100 -0.96 6.22 -4.91
CA VAL A 100 -0.74 5.09 -5.83
C VAL A 100 0.47 4.25 -5.40
N ALA A 101 1.58 4.89 -5.07
CA ALA A 101 2.79 4.21 -4.59
C ALA A 101 2.52 3.44 -3.30
N ALA A 102 1.88 4.08 -2.32
CA ALA A 102 1.53 3.45 -1.05
C ALA A 102 0.62 2.21 -1.24
N TYR A 103 -0.42 2.30 -2.08
CA TYR A 103 -1.26 1.12 -2.34
C TYR A 103 -0.49 0.01 -3.06
N LYS A 104 0.44 0.36 -3.95
CA LYS A 104 1.29 -0.63 -4.61
C LYS A 104 2.13 -1.39 -3.58
N GLU A 105 2.74 -0.68 -2.64
CA GLU A 105 3.51 -1.28 -1.54
C GLU A 105 2.64 -2.16 -0.64
N LEU A 106 1.48 -1.67 -0.20
CA LEU A 106 0.54 -2.44 0.61
C LEU A 106 0.13 -3.75 -0.08
N LEU A 107 -0.24 -3.67 -1.35
CA LEU A 107 -0.67 -4.84 -2.12
C LEU A 107 0.47 -5.85 -2.35
N VAL A 108 1.71 -5.37 -2.58
CA VAL A 108 2.90 -6.23 -2.63
C VAL A 108 3.15 -6.88 -1.26
N GLY A 109 2.92 -6.15 -0.17
CA GLY A 109 3.00 -6.64 1.20
C GLY A 109 1.86 -7.58 1.63
N GLY A 110 0.95 -7.94 0.72
CA GLY A 110 -0.13 -8.89 0.98
C GLY A 110 -1.41 -8.29 1.56
N TRP A 111 -1.52 -6.96 1.65
CA TRP A 111 -2.73 -6.29 2.11
C TRP A 111 -3.94 -6.65 1.21
N ASN A 112 -5.06 -6.98 1.85
CA ASN A 112 -6.30 -7.36 1.19
C ASN A 112 -7.35 -6.25 1.34
N PRO A 113 -7.75 -5.55 0.26
CA PRO A 113 -8.74 -4.48 0.33
C PRO A 113 -10.18 -4.96 0.62
N LEU A 114 -10.44 -6.26 0.63
CA LEU A 114 -11.75 -6.86 0.84
C LEU A 114 -11.93 -7.47 2.24
N ASP A 115 -10.84 -7.59 3.02
CA ASP A 115 -10.83 -8.31 4.28
C ASP A 115 -9.98 -7.57 5.32
N ASP A 116 -10.66 -6.78 6.17
CA ASP A 116 -10.01 -6.03 7.24
C ASP A 116 -9.44 -6.95 8.33
N THR A 117 -10.08 -8.09 8.60
CA THR A 117 -9.58 -9.08 9.58
C THR A 117 -8.25 -9.72 9.16
N ALA A 118 -8.08 -10.01 7.87
CA ALA A 118 -6.78 -10.46 7.33
C ALA A 118 -5.71 -9.37 7.44
N ASN A 119 -6.10 -8.09 7.30
CA ASN A 119 -5.16 -6.97 7.40
C ASN A 119 -4.66 -6.73 8.83
N GLU A 120 -5.49 -6.97 9.85
CA GLU A 120 -5.07 -6.87 11.26
C GLU A 120 -3.91 -7.82 11.60
N GLN A 121 -3.79 -8.94 10.87
CA GLN A 121 -2.66 -9.88 11.06
C GLN A 121 -1.35 -9.33 10.48
N ILE A 122 -1.43 -8.49 9.44
CA ILE A 122 -0.28 -7.78 8.86
C ILE A 122 0.18 -6.66 9.81
N GLU A 123 -0.74 -5.95 10.46
CA GLU A 123 -0.41 -4.89 11.43
C GLU A 123 0.28 -5.42 12.70
N LYS A 124 0.09 -6.70 13.05
CA LYS A 124 0.73 -7.34 14.23
C LYS A 124 2.23 -7.62 14.08
N THR A 125 2.85 -7.18 13.00
CA THR A 125 4.28 -7.42 12.75
C THR A 125 5.20 -6.66 13.72
N TYR A 126 4.71 -5.66 14.45
CA TYR A 126 5.45 -5.00 15.53
C TYR A 126 5.39 -5.85 16.80
N ASN A 127 6.39 -6.71 16.97
CA ASN A 127 6.40 -7.72 18.01
C ASN A 127 6.64 -7.12 19.41
N THR A 128 7.20 -5.91 19.50
CA THR A 128 7.57 -5.29 20.77
C THR A 128 7.01 -3.88 20.96
N ILE A 129 6.82 -3.49 22.22
CA ILE A 129 6.46 -2.10 22.60
C ILE A 129 7.46 -1.11 21.97
N LYS A 130 8.75 -1.41 22.03
CA LYS A 130 9.79 -0.54 21.47
C LYS A 130 9.60 -0.29 19.97
N GLU A 131 9.48 -1.35 19.18
CA GLU A 131 9.35 -1.25 17.72
C GLU A 131 8.07 -0.49 17.33
N ALA A 132 6.95 -0.77 18.00
CA ALA A 132 5.68 -0.13 17.72
C ALA A 132 5.74 1.39 17.93
N PHE A 133 6.24 1.85 19.08
CA PHE A 133 6.29 3.28 19.39
C PHE A 133 7.35 4.03 18.56
N VAL A 134 8.51 3.43 18.30
CA VAL A 134 9.52 4.04 17.42
C VAL A 134 8.95 4.21 16.01
N SER A 135 8.33 3.16 15.45
CA SER A 135 7.73 3.24 14.12
C SER A 135 6.60 4.27 14.06
N ALA A 136 5.76 4.36 15.09
CA ALA A 136 4.71 5.36 15.18
C ALA A 136 5.27 6.81 15.15
N LEU A 137 6.37 7.07 15.85
CA LEU A 137 7.02 8.38 15.87
C LEU A 137 7.71 8.70 14.53
N GLU A 138 8.39 7.72 13.93
CA GLU A 138 9.00 7.87 12.60
C GLU A 138 7.96 8.18 11.52
N ASN A 139 6.81 7.49 11.54
CA ASN A 139 5.69 7.77 10.64
C ASN A 139 5.16 9.20 10.80
N LYS A 140 5.21 9.76 12.02
CA LYS A 140 4.83 11.14 12.29
C LYS A 140 5.90 12.16 11.89
N LYS A 141 7.16 11.77 11.72
CA LYS A 141 8.30 12.69 11.52
C LYS A 141 8.05 13.73 10.42
N ASN A 142 7.58 13.29 9.26
CA ASN A 142 7.31 14.18 8.11
C ASN A 142 6.16 15.18 8.32
N THR A 143 5.36 15.00 9.38
CA THR A 143 4.26 15.90 9.74
C THR A 143 4.61 16.86 10.88
N LEU A 144 5.73 16.63 11.56
CA LEU A 144 6.15 17.38 12.74
C LEU A 144 7.26 18.37 12.37
N LYS A 145 7.33 19.48 13.11
CA LYS A 145 8.51 20.35 13.09
C LYS A 145 9.66 19.63 13.81
N GLU A 146 10.89 19.91 13.39
CA GLU A 146 12.10 19.29 13.93
C GLU A 146 12.17 19.37 15.46
N GLY A 147 11.94 20.56 16.04
CA GLY A 147 11.94 20.73 17.50
C GLY A 147 10.86 19.89 18.21
N THR A 148 9.68 19.75 17.61
CA THR A 148 8.58 18.93 18.15
C THR A 148 8.92 17.45 18.08
N TYR A 149 9.50 17.01 16.96
CA TYR A 149 9.97 15.64 16.80
C TYR A 149 11.01 15.30 17.88
N ASN A 150 11.99 16.19 18.11
CA ASN A 150 13.02 15.99 19.13
C ASN A 150 12.44 15.91 20.54
N SER A 151 11.47 16.77 20.89
CA SER A 151 10.76 16.64 22.17
C SER A 151 10.04 15.31 22.30
N TYR A 152 9.32 14.88 21.27
CA TYR A 152 8.60 13.60 21.27
C TYR A 152 9.55 12.41 21.38
N TRP A 153 10.69 12.47 20.70
CA TRP A 153 11.74 11.47 20.78
C TRP A 153 12.31 11.36 22.19
N ASN A 154 12.56 12.50 22.84
CA ASN A 154 13.04 12.51 24.23
C ASN A 154 12.02 11.89 25.19
N TYR A 155 10.74 12.25 25.08
CA TYR A 155 9.68 11.65 25.90
C TYR A 155 9.52 10.15 25.63
N LEU A 156 9.64 9.73 24.36
CA LEU A 156 9.61 8.33 23.98
C LEU A 156 10.78 7.57 24.61
N ASN A 157 12.01 8.10 24.54
CA ASN A 157 13.17 7.44 25.14
C ASN A 157 13.02 7.27 26.65
N MET A 158 12.55 8.29 27.37
CA MET A 158 12.25 8.18 28.80
C MET A 158 11.25 7.05 29.08
N PHE A 159 10.19 6.96 28.26
CA PHE A 159 9.21 5.88 28.39
C PHE A 159 9.80 4.50 28.07
N LEU A 160 10.63 4.39 27.04
CA LEU A 160 11.27 3.13 26.66
C LEU A 160 12.30 2.68 27.70
N ASP A 161 13.02 3.61 28.32
CA ASP A 161 13.93 3.30 29.41
C ASP A 161 13.17 2.80 30.64
N TRP A 162 12.06 3.45 31.00
CA TRP A 162 11.14 2.92 32.02
C TRP A 162 10.61 1.54 31.65
N CYS A 163 10.27 1.28 30.38
CA CYS A 163 9.84 -0.05 29.94
C CYS A 163 10.94 -1.11 30.10
N LYS A 164 12.21 -0.77 29.83
CA LYS A 164 13.34 -1.70 30.04
C LYS A 164 13.52 -2.02 31.51
N GLU A 165 13.46 -1.01 32.39
CA GLU A 165 13.57 -1.19 33.83
C GLU A 165 12.47 -2.09 34.41
N ASN A 166 11.31 -2.14 33.74
CA ASN A 166 10.17 -2.96 34.14
C ASN A 166 10.00 -4.24 33.30
N GLU A 167 11.00 -4.62 32.49
CA GLU A 167 10.99 -5.80 31.61
C GLU A 167 9.76 -5.85 30.66
N LEU A 168 9.29 -4.68 30.23
CA LEU A 168 8.18 -4.50 29.30
C LEU A 168 8.64 -4.26 27.87
N ASP A 169 9.89 -3.84 27.66
CA ASP A 169 10.42 -3.40 26.35
C ASP A 169 10.30 -4.47 25.25
N LYS A 170 10.40 -5.75 25.62
CA LYS A 170 10.28 -6.91 24.73
C LYS A 170 8.87 -7.52 24.68
N LYS A 171 7.94 -7.04 25.50
CA LYS A 171 6.56 -7.56 25.49
C LYS A 171 5.83 -7.11 24.24
N SER A 172 4.83 -7.90 23.86
CA SER A 172 3.98 -7.52 22.73
C SER A 172 3.18 -6.26 23.05
N ILE A 173 3.06 -5.36 22.07
CA ILE A 173 2.24 -4.16 22.18
C ILE A 173 0.78 -4.48 22.55
N SER A 174 0.29 -5.66 22.16
CA SER A 174 -1.08 -6.11 22.51
C SER A 174 -1.28 -6.38 24.00
N GLU A 175 -0.21 -6.52 24.77
CA GLU A 175 -0.28 -6.74 26.23
C GLU A 175 -0.48 -5.44 27.02
N LEU A 176 -0.22 -4.28 26.42
CA LEU A 176 -0.46 -2.99 27.05
C LEU A 176 -1.97 -2.73 27.17
N LYS A 177 -2.50 -2.90 28.38
CA LYS A 177 -3.88 -2.55 28.72
C LYS A 177 -3.92 -1.21 29.44
N TRP A 178 -4.77 -0.31 28.95
CA TRP A 178 -5.10 0.90 29.67
C TRP A 178 -5.91 0.54 30.92
N LYS A 179 -5.30 0.72 32.10
CA LYS A 179 -6.05 0.86 33.34
C LYS A 179 -6.45 2.33 33.45
N GLY A 180 -7.73 2.63 33.25
CA GLY A 180 -8.26 3.97 33.49
C GLY A 180 -7.96 4.46 34.91
N ARG A 181 -8.05 5.78 35.14
CA ARG A 181 -7.97 6.34 36.48
C ARG A 181 -9.17 5.85 37.29
N THR A 182 -8.92 4.96 38.25
CA THR A 182 -9.81 4.65 39.37
C THR A 182 -9.80 5.80 40.37
#